data_AF-A0A5Q3LE34-F1
#
_entry.id   AF-A0A5Q3LE34-F1
#
_cell.length_a   1.000
_cell.length_b   1.000
_cell.length_c   1.000
_cell.angle_alpha   90.00
_cell.angle_beta   90.00
_cell.angle_gamma   90.00
#
_symmetry.space_group_name_H-M   'P 1'
#
loop_
_entity.id
_entity.type
_entity.pdbx_description
1 polymer ?
#
loop_
_entity_poly.entity_id
_entity_poly.type
_entity_poly.pdbx_seq_one_letter_code
_entity_poly.pdbx_strand_id
1 'polypeptide(L)'
;MGFLYQCPSCQQELSGEASFAGQQVQCPYCQAAHVHPKSPDAAGSPLDEDGLGMGAGYEEEADEDPLGDPDAPVMGEAFGGGLGGGLGDDYDEGGEDEFGIGGEGTGMEESDGTLSIPCPKCGQVLPTPPEMLGEDAACPYCNEVMTLRKEDSLEYKKEREEYYRMKDEEFSRKALNWAITASILVGISLIGMFLFLIFA
;
A
#
# COMPACT_ATOMS: atom_id res chain seq x y z
N MET A 1 34.98 5.57 31.21
CA MET A 1 35.53 4.91 30.01
C MET A 1 34.73 5.44 28.83
N GLY A 2 35.38 6.05 27.84
CA GLY A 2 34.68 6.58 26.67
C GLY A 2 34.40 5.48 25.64
N PHE A 3 33.37 5.65 24.82
CA PHE A 3 33.08 4.82 23.66
C PHE A 3 33.15 5.66 22.38
N LEU A 4 33.50 5.02 21.27
CA LEU A 4 33.55 5.65 19.96
C LEU A 4 32.22 5.40 19.23
N TYR A 5 31.70 6.43 18.59
CA TYR A 5 30.49 6.34 17.76
C TYR A 5 30.62 7.26 16.54
N GLN A 6 29.87 6.96 15.47
CA GLN A 6 29.89 7.76 14.24
C GLN A 6 28.70 8.70 14.19
N CYS A 7 28.93 9.97 13.86
CA CYS A 7 27.84 10.93 13.65
C CYS A 7 27.02 10.55 12.41
N PRO A 8 25.68 10.44 12.48
CA PRO A 8 24.86 10.03 11.33
C PRO A 8 24.86 11.06 10.19
N SER A 9 25.17 12.33 10.47
CA SER A 9 25.16 13.39 9.45
C SER A 9 26.48 13.54 8.70
N CYS A 10 27.63 13.26 9.33
CA CYS A 10 28.95 13.49 8.72
C CYS A 10 29.90 12.28 8.78
N GLN A 11 29.46 11.15 9.35
CA GLN A 11 30.22 9.89 9.50
C GLN A 11 31.57 10.01 10.21
N GLN A 12 31.83 11.13 10.91
CA GLN A 12 33.06 11.33 11.67
C GLN A 12 33.01 10.56 13.00
N GLU A 13 34.11 9.90 13.35
CA GLU A 13 34.26 9.23 14.63
C GLU A 13 34.38 10.26 15.77
N LEU A 14 33.49 10.12 16.74
CA LEU A 14 33.42 10.94 17.94
C LEU A 14 33.60 10.04 19.17
N SER A 15 34.25 10.58 20.19
CA SER A 15 34.40 9.92 21.49
C SER A 15 33.41 10.51 22.48
N GLY A 16 32.59 9.66 23.10
CA GLY A 16 31.58 10.03 24.08
C GLY A 16 31.75 9.28 25.39
N GLU A 17 31.30 9.85 26.50
CA GLU A 17 31.21 9.14 27.78
C GLU A 17 29.84 8.45 27.90
N ALA A 18 29.80 7.29 28.56
CA ALA A 18 28.56 6.52 28.77
C ALA A 18 27.44 7.34 29.46
N SER A 19 27.81 8.36 30.23
CA SER A 19 26.91 9.31 30.89
C SER A 19 26.00 10.08 29.93
N PHE A 20 26.39 10.21 28.65
CA PHE A 20 25.63 10.93 27.63
C PHE A 20 24.73 10.04 26.79
N ALA A 21 24.69 8.72 27.04
CA ALA A 21 23.79 7.81 26.36
C ALA A 21 22.33 8.28 26.46
N GLY A 22 21.69 8.52 25.32
CA GLY A 22 20.32 9.03 25.25
C GLY A 22 20.17 10.55 25.41
N GLN A 23 21.24 11.32 25.64
CA GLN A 23 21.19 12.79 25.59
C GLN A 23 21.42 13.30 24.16
N GLN A 24 20.81 14.45 23.86
CA GLN A 24 21.02 15.14 22.59
C GLN A 24 22.31 15.96 22.66
N VAL A 25 23.24 15.68 21.75
CA VAL A 25 24.53 16.37 21.65
C VAL A 25 24.67 17.01 20.27
N GLN A 26 25.43 18.11 20.19
CA GLN A 26 25.77 18.76 18.92
C GLN A 26 27.12 18.27 18.42
N CYS A 27 27.18 17.82 17.18
CA CYS A 27 28.45 17.41 16.56
C CYS A 27 29.37 18.63 16.37
N PRO A 28 30.64 18.60 16.83
CA PRO A 28 31.56 19.73 16.67
C PRO A 28 31.99 19.96 15.20
N TYR A 29 31.80 18.98 14.32
CA TYR A 29 32.19 19.07 12.91
C TYR A 29 31.10 19.61 12.00
N CYS A 30 29.84 19.15 12.17
CA CYS A 30 28.72 19.54 11.32
C CYS A 30 27.59 20.30 12.03
N GLN A 31 27.68 20.47 13.35
CA GLN A 31 26.67 21.13 14.21
C GLN A 31 25.27 20.49 14.21
N ALA A 32 25.10 19.32 13.61
CA ALA A 32 23.84 18.58 13.67
C ALA A 32 23.60 18.05 15.11
N ALA A 33 22.40 18.32 15.62
CA ALA A 33 21.91 17.77 16.88
C ALA A 33 21.48 16.30 16.67
N HIS A 34 22.05 15.39 17.44
CA HIS A 34 21.72 13.96 17.37
C HIS A 34 21.75 13.34 18.76
N VAL A 35 21.07 12.21 18.94
CA VAL A 35 20.99 11.48 20.21
C VAL A 35 22.10 10.44 20.26
N HIS A 36 22.85 10.38 21.36
CA HIS A 36 23.85 9.32 21.55
C HIS A 36 23.17 7.95 21.62
N PRO A 37 23.61 6.96 20.82
CA PRO A 37 23.10 5.61 20.92
C PRO A 37 23.40 5.06 22.32
N LYS A 38 22.43 4.34 22.89
CA LYS A 38 22.63 3.63 24.16
C LYS A 38 23.76 2.63 23.96
N SER A 39 24.80 2.69 24.81
CA SER A 39 25.90 1.73 24.71
C SER A 39 25.36 0.32 24.99
N PRO A 40 25.76 -0.70 24.20
CA PRO A 40 25.31 -2.08 24.41
C PRO A 40 25.71 -2.64 25.78
N ASP A 41 26.77 -2.10 26.39
CA ASP A 41 27.26 -2.52 27.70
C ASP A 41 26.43 -1.97 28.89
N ALA A 42 25.54 -0.99 28.66
CA ALA A 42 24.69 -0.44 29.71
C ALA A 42 23.50 -1.36 30.07
N ALA A 43 23.25 -2.42 29.30
CA ALA A 43 22.17 -3.38 29.55
C ALA A 43 22.46 -4.40 30.67
N GLY A 44 23.61 -4.30 31.35
CA GLY A 44 24.10 -5.36 32.25
C GLY A 44 24.27 -5.02 33.73
N SER A 45 23.91 -3.82 34.19
CA SER A 45 23.95 -3.50 35.63
C SER A 45 22.52 -3.50 36.19
N PRO A 46 22.11 -4.52 36.97
CA PRO A 46 20.86 -4.46 37.71
C PRO A 46 20.97 -3.29 38.69
N LEU A 47 20.25 -2.21 38.41
CA LEU A 47 20.01 -1.16 39.38
C LEU A 47 19.06 -1.75 40.42
N ASP A 48 19.56 -1.87 41.63
CA ASP A 48 18.81 -2.24 42.82
C ASP A 48 17.49 -1.46 42.90
N GLU A 49 16.44 -2.24 43.10
CA GLU A 49 15.05 -1.87 43.21
C GLU A 49 14.78 -1.20 44.56
N ASP A 50 14.82 0.13 44.66
CA ASP A 50 14.22 0.83 45.82
C ASP A 50 13.94 2.30 45.47
N GLY A 51 12.73 2.58 44.98
CA GLY A 51 12.37 3.95 44.58
C GLY A 51 10.89 4.14 44.26
N LEU A 52 10.06 4.07 45.30
CA LEU A 52 8.65 4.48 45.30
C LEU A 52 8.45 5.91 44.77
N GLY A 53 7.55 6.09 43.79
CA GLY A 53 6.99 7.37 43.38
C GLY A 53 5.91 7.17 42.31
N MET A 54 4.65 6.92 42.67
CA MET A 54 3.59 7.94 42.80
C MET A 54 3.40 8.83 41.57
N GLY A 55 2.37 8.52 40.79
CA GLY A 55 1.24 9.43 40.54
C GLY A 55 1.32 10.39 39.35
N ALA A 56 0.60 10.03 38.28
CA ALA A 56 -0.32 10.87 37.49
C ALA A 56 -0.87 9.95 36.38
N GLY A 57 -2.14 9.55 36.38
CA GLY A 57 -3.24 10.47 36.11
C GLY A 57 -3.20 10.87 34.63
N TYR A 58 -3.52 9.95 33.72
CA TYR A 58 -3.95 10.35 32.38
C TYR A 58 -5.46 10.14 32.32
N GLU A 59 -6.12 11.27 32.14
CA GLU A 59 -7.54 11.40 31.93
C GLU A 59 -7.89 10.81 30.55
N GLU A 60 -9.01 10.13 30.54
CA GLU A 60 -9.69 9.52 29.43
C GLU A 60 -10.29 10.64 28.58
N GLU A 61 -9.62 11.04 27.50
CA GLU A 61 -10.22 11.88 26.45
C GLU A 61 -10.45 11.01 25.22
N ALA A 62 -11.71 10.60 25.11
CA ALA A 62 -12.31 10.02 23.94
C ALA A 62 -12.48 11.13 22.91
N ASP A 63 -11.56 11.22 21.94
CA ASP A 63 -11.71 12.11 20.80
C ASP A 63 -11.70 11.33 19.48
N GLU A 64 -12.92 11.10 19.01
CA GLU A 64 -13.42 11.33 17.66
C GLU A 64 -12.67 10.67 16.48
N ASP A 65 -13.26 9.57 16.00
CA ASP A 65 -13.06 8.99 14.67
C ASP A 65 -13.05 10.06 13.55
N PRO A 66 -11.94 10.23 12.80
CA PRO A 66 -11.98 10.96 11.55
C PRO A 66 -12.63 10.09 10.47
N LEU A 67 -13.93 10.33 10.30
CA LEU A 67 -14.61 10.49 9.02
C LEU A 67 -13.95 9.76 7.83
N GLY A 68 -14.56 8.63 7.48
CA GLY A 68 -14.33 7.97 6.19
C GLY A 68 -14.57 8.93 5.03
N ASP A 69 -13.73 8.78 4.01
CA ASP A 69 -13.84 9.46 2.72
C ASP A 69 -15.26 9.32 2.13
N PRO A 70 -16.00 10.44 1.91
CA PRO A 70 -17.32 10.44 1.29
C PRO A 70 -17.28 10.19 -0.23
N ASP A 71 -16.10 9.99 -0.83
CA ASP A 71 -15.91 9.81 -2.27
C ASP A 71 -15.65 8.35 -2.67
N ALA A 72 -15.81 7.37 -1.77
CA ALA A 72 -15.91 5.99 -2.19
C ALA A 72 -17.18 5.83 -3.05
N PRO A 73 -17.08 5.45 -4.35
CA PRO A 73 -18.25 5.26 -5.18
C PRO A 73 -19.12 4.17 -4.55
N VAL A 74 -20.28 4.58 -4.06
CA VAL A 74 -21.38 3.72 -3.65
C VAL A 74 -21.65 2.79 -4.83
N MET A 75 -21.25 1.52 -4.71
CA MET A 75 -21.65 0.47 -5.64
C MET A 75 -23.14 0.22 -5.43
N GLY A 76 -23.91 1.11 -6.07
CA GLY A 76 -25.36 1.07 -6.12
C GLY A 76 -25.82 -0.23 -6.76
N GLU A 77 -26.63 -0.92 -5.98
CA GLU A 77 -27.34 -2.13 -6.28
C GLU A 77 -28.23 -1.92 -7.52
N ALA A 78 -27.76 -2.37 -8.69
CA ALA A 78 -28.61 -2.58 -9.86
C ALA A 78 -28.92 -4.07 -9.97
N PHE A 79 -29.84 -4.53 -9.12
CA PHE A 79 -30.61 -5.73 -9.39
C PHE A 79 -31.47 -5.50 -10.64
N GLY A 80 -31.46 -6.47 -11.56
CA GLY A 80 -32.61 -6.73 -12.43
C GLY A 80 -32.27 -6.82 -13.91
N GLY A 81 -32.33 -8.05 -14.42
CA GLY A 81 -32.54 -8.28 -15.85
C GLY A 81 -31.64 -9.34 -16.46
N GLY A 82 -31.82 -10.59 -16.03
CA GLY A 82 -31.43 -11.71 -16.86
C GLY A 82 -32.20 -11.65 -18.18
N LEU A 83 -31.48 -11.50 -19.28
CA LEU A 83 -31.95 -11.88 -20.61
C LEU A 83 -30.83 -12.73 -21.20
N GLY A 84 -31.00 -14.05 -21.03
CA GLY A 84 -30.28 -15.02 -21.82
C GLY A 84 -30.57 -14.77 -23.30
N GLY A 85 -29.52 -14.64 -24.08
CA GLY A 85 -29.56 -14.53 -25.52
C GLY A 85 -28.25 -15.04 -26.06
N GLY A 86 -28.13 -16.36 -26.17
CA GLY A 86 -27.06 -16.98 -26.94
C GLY A 86 -27.24 -16.64 -28.42
N LEU A 87 -26.19 -16.12 -29.01
CA LEU A 87 -25.81 -16.21 -30.42
C LEU A 87 -24.27 -16.17 -30.33
N GLY A 88 -23.56 -17.27 -30.50
CA GLY A 88 -23.61 -18.09 -31.70
C GLY A 88 -22.57 -17.50 -32.65
N ASP A 89 -21.42 -18.20 -32.69
CA ASP A 89 -20.52 -18.31 -33.85
C ASP A 89 -19.70 -17.02 -34.13
N ASP A 90 -18.39 -17.00 -34.40
CA ASP A 90 -17.65 -17.77 -35.41
C ASP A 90 -16.13 -17.77 -35.11
N TYR A 91 -15.56 -18.98 -35.04
CA TYR A 91 -14.26 -19.46 -35.54
C TYR A 91 -13.02 -18.53 -35.57
N ASP A 92 -11.98 -18.93 -34.83
CA ASP A 92 -10.59 -18.90 -35.32
C ASP A 92 -9.94 -20.27 -35.01
N GLU A 93 -9.95 -21.15 -36.02
CA GLU A 93 -9.24 -22.43 -36.08
C GLU A 93 -7.88 -22.18 -36.75
N GLY A 94 -6.78 -22.38 -36.02
CA GLY A 94 -5.45 -22.49 -36.63
C GLY A 94 -4.28 -22.12 -35.72
N GLY A 95 -3.83 -23.06 -34.89
CA GLY A 95 -2.63 -22.89 -34.08
C GLY A 95 -2.36 -24.10 -33.18
N GLU A 96 -2.10 -25.25 -33.79
CA GLU A 96 -1.51 -26.41 -33.12
C GLU A 96 0.01 -26.24 -33.06
N ASP A 97 0.47 -25.31 -32.24
CA ASP A 97 1.87 -25.18 -31.86
C ASP A 97 2.02 -25.56 -30.38
N GLU A 98 2.41 -26.83 -30.24
CA GLU A 98 3.25 -27.39 -29.19
C GLU A 98 3.00 -26.92 -27.75
N PHE A 99 2.48 -27.87 -26.97
CA PHE A 99 2.64 -27.99 -25.53
C PHE A 99 4.12 -27.85 -25.11
N GLY A 100 4.59 -26.60 -25.05
CA GLY A 100 5.74 -26.19 -24.27
C GLY A 100 5.32 -26.01 -22.83
N ILE A 101 5.26 -27.10 -22.08
CA ILE A 101 5.40 -27.05 -20.61
C ILE A 101 6.86 -26.69 -20.34
N GLY A 102 7.15 -25.41 -20.52
CA GLY A 102 8.43 -24.76 -20.27
C GLY A 102 8.09 -23.42 -19.66
N GLY A 103 7.51 -23.48 -18.45
CA GLY A 103 7.33 -22.32 -17.60
C GLY A 103 8.70 -21.74 -17.26
N GLU A 104 9.22 -20.93 -18.17
CA GLU A 104 10.23 -19.93 -17.86
C GLU A 104 9.50 -18.85 -17.08
N GLY A 105 9.30 -19.15 -15.78
CA GLY A 105 9.00 -18.12 -14.80
C GLY A 105 10.11 -17.11 -14.88
N THR A 106 9.89 -16.05 -15.65
CA THR A 106 10.68 -14.83 -15.62
C THR A 106 10.76 -14.45 -14.15
N GLY A 107 11.96 -14.56 -13.59
CA GLY A 107 12.23 -14.39 -12.18
C GLY A 107 11.46 -13.19 -11.65
N MET A 108 10.42 -13.48 -10.87
CA MET A 108 10.09 -12.61 -9.77
C MET A 108 11.36 -12.67 -8.93
N GLU A 109 12.15 -11.60 -9.05
CA GLU A 109 13.22 -11.35 -8.11
C GLU A 109 12.61 -11.56 -6.74
N GLU A 110 13.06 -12.64 -6.09
CA GLU A 110 12.87 -12.93 -4.69
C GLU A 110 13.58 -11.80 -3.94
N SER A 111 13.05 -10.60 -4.07
CA SER A 111 13.28 -9.51 -3.15
C SER A 111 12.81 -10.08 -1.83
N ASP A 112 13.75 -10.32 -0.92
CA ASP A 112 13.54 -10.84 0.42
C ASP A 112 12.25 -10.25 0.98
N GLY A 113 11.15 -11.01 0.91
CA GLY A 113 9.78 -10.49 0.90
C GLY A 113 9.54 -9.62 2.11
N THR A 114 9.76 -8.33 2.01
CA THR A 114 9.70 -7.44 3.16
C THR A 114 8.65 -6.42 2.83
N LEU A 115 7.42 -6.78 3.15
CA LEU A 115 6.27 -5.91 2.94
C LEU A 115 6.38 -4.76 3.92
N SER A 116 6.38 -3.55 3.36
CA SER A 116 6.44 -2.30 4.11
C SER A 116 5.03 -1.90 4.52
N ILE A 117 4.71 -2.13 5.80
CA ILE A 117 3.40 -1.80 6.36
C ILE A 117 3.53 -0.53 7.20
N PRO A 118 2.84 0.57 6.86
CA PRO A 118 2.85 1.79 7.66
C PRO A 118 1.95 1.65 8.89
N CYS A 119 2.49 2.01 10.05
CA CYS A 119 1.74 2.10 11.32
C CYS A 119 0.71 3.26 11.27
N PRO A 120 -0.58 3.04 11.60
CA PRO A 120 -1.60 4.10 11.52
C PRO A 120 -1.43 5.20 12.58
N LYS A 121 -0.89 4.87 13.75
CA LYS A 121 -0.64 5.82 14.86
C LYS A 121 0.64 6.63 14.65
N CYS A 122 1.69 5.95 14.20
CA CYS A 122 3.05 6.46 14.21
C CYS A 122 3.61 6.78 12.82
N GLY A 123 2.93 6.36 11.75
CA GLY A 123 3.31 6.59 10.35
C GLY A 123 4.57 5.84 9.90
N GLN A 124 5.24 5.13 10.81
CA GLN A 124 6.53 4.54 10.53
C GLN A 124 6.41 3.22 9.80
N VAL A 125 7.26 3.05 8.79
CA VAL A 125 7.26 1.89 7.90
C VAL A 125 7.99 0.74 8.57
N LEU A 126 7.27 -0.37 8.78
CA LEU A 126 7.81 -1.58 9.40
C LEU A 126 8.09 -2.64 8.33
N PRO A 127 9.34 -3.13 8.23
CA PRO A 127 9.68 -4.26 7.37
C PRO A 127 9.07 -5.52 7.97
N THR A 128 8.02 -6.07 7.34
CA THR A 128 7.31 -7.26 7.82
C THR A 128 7.41 -8.38 6.78
N PRO A 129 7.90 -9.58 7.14
CA PRO A 129 7.96 -10.69 6.20
C PRO A 129 6.57 -11.26 5.91
N PRO A 130 6.33 -11.84 4.70
CA PRO A 130 5.02 -12.27 4.22
C PRO A 130 4.38 -13.36 5.07
N GLU A 131 5.21 -14.09 5.80
CA GLU A 131 4.84 -15.19 6.70
C GLU A 131 4.15 -14.73 7.98
N MET A 132 4.34 -13.46 8.38
CA MET A 132 3.68 -12.85 9.55
C MET A 132 2.38 -12.13 9.18
N LEU A 133 1.98 -12.10 7.89
CA LEU A 133 0.72 -11.47 7.50
C LEU A 133 -0.48 -12.33 7.87
N GLY A 134 -1.40 -11.74 8.63
CA GLY A 134 -2.56 -12.39 9.22
C GLY A 134 -2.46 -12.59 10.73
N GLU A 135 -1.30 -12.31 11.33
CA GLU A 135 -1.10 -12.35 12.79
C GLU A 135 -1.16 -10.93 13.40
N ASP A 136 -1.49 -10.87 14.68
CA ASP A 136 -1.48 -9.63 15.44
C ASP A 136 -0.05 -9.32 15.91
N ALA A 137 0.50 -8.20 15.43
CA ALA A 137 1.83 -7.74 15.80
C ALA A 137 1.76 -6.40 16.53
N ALA A 138 2.59 -6.25 17.56
CA ALA A 138 2.73 -4.99 18.29
C ALA A 138 3.81 -4.11 17.65
N CYS A 139 3.47 -2.86 17.34
CA CYS A 139 4.44 -1.90 16.82
C CYS A 139 5.51 -1.58 17.89
N PRO A 140 6.83 -1.68 17.62
CA PRO A 140 7.87 -1.38 18.60
C PRO A 140 7.97 0.11 18.99
N TYR A 141 7.36 1.00 18.20
CA TYR A 141 7.40 2.45 18.45
C TYR A 141 6.23 2.96 19.29
N CYS A 142 5.01 2.46 19.06
CA CYS A 142 3.80 2.90 19.75
C CYS A 142 3.12 1.82 20.60
N ASN A 143 3.59 0.57 20.51
CA ASN A 143 3.07 -0.62 21.22
C ASN A 143 1.58 -0.93 20.98
N GLU A 144 1.02 -0.41 19.88
CA GLU A 144 -0.34 -0.71 19.46
C GLU A 144 -0.37 -2.08 18.77
N VAL A 145 -1.33 -2.92 19.15
CA VAL A 145 -1.56 -4.23 18.53
C VAL A 145 -2.38 -4.02 17.26
N MET A 146 -1.82 -4.40 16.12
CA MET A 146 -2.52 -4.32 14.83
C MET A 146 -2.47 -5.67 14.12
N THR A 147 -3.57 -6.00 13.45
CA THR A 147 -3.65 -7.18 12.61
C THR A 147 -2.97 -6.87 11.28
N LEU A 148 -1.88 -7.57 10.96
CA LEU A 148 -1.13 -7.37 9.72
C LEU A 148 -1.94 -7.84 8.51
N ARG A 149 -2.81 -6.98 7.98
CA ARG A 149 -3.62 -7.26 6.79
C ARG A 149 -2.82 -7.02 5.51
N LYS A 150 -2.87 -7.97 4.59
CA LYS A 150 -2.32 -7.84 3.22
C LYS A 150 -2.90 -6.62 2.50
N GLU A 151 -4.15 -6.30 2.79
CA GLU A 151 -4.89 -5.17 2.20
C GLU A 151 -4.24 -3.80 2.45
N ASP A 152 -3.48 -3.63 3.54
CA ASP A 152 -2.86 -2.35 3.92
C ASP A 152 -1.40 -2.21 3.48
N SER A 153 -0.85 -3.23 2.80
CA SER A 153 0.49 -3.13 2.22
C SER A 153 0.51 -2.06 1.12
N LEU A 154 1.51 -1.17 1.18
CA LEU A 154 1.69 -0.12 0.17
C LEU A 154 1.86 -0.68 -1.25
N GLU A 155 2.48 -1.85 -1.35
CA GLU A 155 2.62 -2.59 -2.61
C GLU A 155 1.25 -2.99 -3.18
N TYR A 156 0.32 -3.49 -2.36
CA TYR A 156 -1.03 -3.85 -2.83
C TYR A 156 -1.81 -2.62 -3.28
N LYS A 157 -1.69 -1.48 -2.58
CA LYS A 157 -2.30 -0.21 -3.03
C LYS A 157 -1.79 0.21 -4.40
N LYS A 158 -0.47 0.12 -4.62
CA LYS A 158 0.18 0.53 -5.86
C LYS A 158 -0.19 -0.40 -7.02
N GLU A 159 -0.15 -1.71 -6.82
CA GLU A 159 -0.54 -2.69 -7.83
C GLU A 159 -2.02 -2.57 -8.20
N ARG A 160 -2.88 -2.28 -7.21
CA ARG A 160 -4.31 -2.06 -7.44
C ARG A 160 -4.58 -0.79 -8.26
N GLU A 161 -3.84 0.29 -8.00
CA GLU A 161 -3.95 1.53 -8.78
C GLU A 161 -3.50 1.32 -10.24
N GLU A 162 -2.43 0.56 -10.46
CA GLU A 162 -1.97 0.20 -11.80
C GLU A 162 -2.99 -0.68 -12.54
N TYR A 163 -3.60 -1.64 -11.85
CA TYR A 163 -4.65 -2.49 -12.42
C TYR A 163 -5.88 -1.68 -12.86
N TYR A 164 -6.32 -0.71 -12.04
CA TYR A 164 -7.42 0.18 -12.42
C TYR A 164 -7.05 1.07 -13.60
N ARG A 165 -5.82 1.58 -13.65
CA ARG A 165 -5.33 2.37 -14.79
C ARG A 165 -5.38 1.58 -16.09
N MET A 166 -4.98 0.31 -16.07
CA MET A 166 -5.07 -0.55 -17.25
C MET A 166 -6.53 -0.82 -17.66
N LYS A 167 -7.44 -1.03 -16.70
CA LYS A 167 -8.85 -1.27 -17.01
C LYS A 167 -9.56 -0.06 -17.62
N ASP A 168 -9.24 1.15 -17.16
CA ASP A 168 -9.85 2.37 -17.70
C ASP A 168 -9.48 2.59 -19.17
N GLU A 169 -8.29 2.16 -19.60
CA GLU A 169 -7.87 2.18 -21.00
C GLU A 169 -8.69 1.20 -21.86
N GLU A 170 -9.04 0.03 -21.33
CA GLU A 170 -9.83 -0.98 -22.05
C GLU A 170 -11.31 -0.58 -22.18
N PHE A 171 -11.91 -0.03 -21.11
CA PHE A 171 -13.30 0.43 -21.15
C PHE A 171 -13.48 1.59 -22.14
N SER A 172 -12.49 2.49 -22.23
CA SER A 172 -12.52 3.62 -23.15
C SER A 172 -12.61 3.21 -24.62
N ARG A 173 -11.85 2.18 -25.04
CA ARG A 173 -11.90 1.67 -26.43
C ARG A 173 -13.23 0.99 -26.75
N LYS A 174 -13.75 0.19 -25.83
CA LYS A 174 -15.04 -0.50 -26.00
C LYS A 174 -16.20 0.50 -26.04
N ALA A 175 -16.15 1.55 -25.22
CA ALA A 175 -17.14 2.63 -25.21
C ALA A 175 -17.17 3.42 -26.52
N LEU A 176 -16.00 3.78 -27.08
CA LEU A 176 -15.92 4.47 -28.38
C LEU A 176 -16.50 3.63 -29.54
N ASN A 177 -16.17 2.33 -29.60
CA ASN A 177 -16.69 1.45 -30.64
C ASN A 177 -18.21 1.27 -30.56
N TRP A 178 -18.76 1.24 -29.34
CA TRP A 178 -20.22 1.26 -29.13
C TRP A 178 -20.86 2.57 -29.60
N ALA A 179 -20.23 3.71 -29.34
CA ALA A 179 -20.74 5.02 -29.78
C ALA A 179 -20.76 5.15 -31.32
N ILE A 180 -19.71 4.67 -32.01
CA ILE A 180 -19.65 4.68 -33.49
C ILE A 180 -20.75 3.79 -34.07
N THR A 181 -20.90 2.57 -33.54
CA THR A 181 -21.95 1.63 -33.98
C THR A 181 -23.34 2.22 -33.80
N ALA A 182 -23.62 2.84 -32.65
CA ALA A 182 -24.90 3.50 -32.38
C ALA A 182 -25.18 4.65 -33.36
N SER A 183 -24.17 5.47 -33.68
CA SER A 183 -24.29 6.57 -34.64
C SER A 183 -24.66 6.09 -36.05
N ILE A 184 -24.02 5.02 -36.52
CA ILE A 184 -24.31 4.42 -37.84
C ILE A 184 -25.73 3.87 -37.88
N LEU A 185 -26.17 3.18 -36.83
CA LEU A 185 -27.52 2.64 -36.73
C LEU A 185 -28.60 3.73 -36.83
N VAL A 186 -28.43 4.83 -36.08
CA VAL A 186 -29.35 5.97 -36.13
C VAL A 186 -29.32 6.62 -37.51
N GLY A 187 -28.15 6.78 -38.12
CA GLY A 187 -28.00 7.34 -39.47
C GLY A 187 -28.73 6.51 -40.53
N ILE A 188 -28.53 5.19 -40.55
CA ILE A 188 -29.21 4.28 -41.48
C ILE A 188 -30.73 4.31 -41.24
N SER A 189 -31.18 4.33 -39.98
CA SER A 189 -32.60 4.42 -39.65
C SER A 189 -33.24 5.71 -40.19
N LEU A 190 -32.57 6.86 -40.04
CA LEU A 190 -33.07 8.15 -40.54
C LEU A 190 -33.09 8.19 -42.07
N ILE A 191 -32.03 7.67 -42.73
CA ILE A 191 -31.98 7.58 -44.20
C ILE A 191 -33.09 6.67 -44.71
N GLY A 192 -33.30 5.51 -44.08
CA GLY A 192 -34.37 4.58 -44.42
C GLY A 192 -35.75 5.21 -44.29
N MET A 193 -36.01 5.89 -43.17
CA MET A 193 -37.26 6.65 -42.97
C MET A 193 -37.44 7.73 -44.05
N PHE A 194 -36.38 8.47 -44.38
CA PHE A 194 -36.45 9.54 -45.38
C PHE A 194 -36.71 9.01 -46.80
N LEU A 195 -36.03 7.93 -47.20
CA LEU A 195 -36.28 7.26 -48.48
C LEU A 195 -37.72 6.73 -48.53
N PHE A 196 -38.20 6.12 -47.46
CA PHE A 196 -39.58 5.64 -47.37
C PHE A 196 -40.59 6.77 -47.59
N LEU A 197 -40.36 7.96 -47.01
CA LEU A 197 -41.22 9.14 -47.21
C LEU A 197 -41.19 9.70 -48.63
N ILE A 198 -40.11 9.53 -49.38
CA ILE A 198 -40.02 10.01 -50.78
C ILE A 198 -40.75 9.07 -51.73
N PHE A 199 -40.76 7.77 -51.44
CA PHE A 199 -41.30 6.74 -52.33
C PHE A 199 -42.77 6.37 -52.04
N ALA A 200 -43.28 6.67 -50.85
CA ALA A 200 -44.68 6.48 -50.48
C ALA A 200 -45.57 7.64 -50.98
#